data_AF-A0A2D5E121-F1
#
_entry.id   AF-A0A2D5E121-F1
#
_cell.length_a   1.000
_cell.length_b   1.000
_cell.length_c   1.000
_cell.angle_alpha   90.00
_cell.angle_beta   90.00
_cell.angle_gamma   90.00
#
_symmetry.space_group_name_H-M   'P 1'
#
loop_
_entity.id
_entity.type
_entity.pdbx_description
1 polymer ?
#
loop_
_entity_poly.entity_id
_entity_poly.type
_entity_poly.pdbx_seq_one_letter_code
_entity_poly.pdbx_strand_id
1 'polypeptide(L)'
;MSDLLQHECGIALLRLKKPLQYYIDTYGTAFYGLNKMYLLMEKQRNRGQDGVGLANVKLDVPPGHRYLSRSRSTAKQPIEDLFSQVMGRFADTREHQPERLKDAEWLQKEFAFTGEVFLGHLRYGTYGRNTIERVHPFLRQNNWRSRTLALAGNFNLTNVDELFDKLVELGQHPKEKADTVTVLEKVGHFLDDQVEQKFRALKDAGHENAEISHLIGDQLDVASVLRRASQNWDGGYVMGGIIGTGDAFITRDPNGIRPCFWYEDDEVVVAASERPVIQTAFNVPTVEVKELQPGQGLIVKYDGTVQIQEVRVAADRTPCSFERIYFSRGNDADIYRERMALGESLVPRVLEAIEHDIDSSVFSFIPNTAETSFYGLVRGMEKHVNQSKIQRILGLGTNPDPDEVKAILEEQPRVEKIALKDAKLRTFIADDGARDDLVAHAYDITYGTVERGQDQMVVIDDSIVRGTTLKRSILRILDRLGPRRIVVVSSAPEIRYPDCYGIDMARMGDFVAFQAAIALHRERGNGSLIEKVYQDCKAELEKPYEQQENKVQPIYESLSEEDTAAKISELLTPADMGAEVRIIFQSVAGLHAAIPEHKGDWYFTGNFPTPGGNRVANRAFVYWKEGRSDRAY
;
A
#
# COMPACT_ATOMS: atom_id res chain seq x y z
N MET A 1 -5.57 -10.15 -14.68
CA MET A 1 -5.03 -9.26 -13.64
C MET A 1 -4.58 -8.01 -14.38
N SER A 2 -4.81 -6.79 -13.91
CA SER A 2 -3.71 -5.81 -14.03
C SER A 2 -2.49 -6.48 -13.40
N ASP A 3 -1.29 -6.41 -13.98
CA ASP A 3 -0.15 -7.19 -13.46
C ASP A 3 -0.10 -7.05 -11.93
N LEU A 4 -0.19 -8.17 -11.20
CA LEU A 4 -0.29 -8.16 -9.74
C LEU A 4 0.96 -7.45 -9.21
N LEU A 5 0.82 -6.15 -8.96
CA LEU A 5 1.79 -5.40 -8.17
C LEU A 5 1.84 -6.11 -6.82
N GLN A 6 3.05 -6.39 -6.34
CA GLN A 6 3.24 -6.98 -5.02
C GLN A 6 3.33 -5.82 -4.02
N HIS A 7 2.49 -5.85 -2.99
CA HIS A 7 1.97 -4.63 -2.38
C HIS A 7 2.63 -4.23 -1.06
N GLU A 8 2.21 -3.09 -0.54
CA GLU A 8 2.67 -2.56 0.73
C GLU A 8 2.19 -3.40 1.92
N CYS A 9 2.96 -3.37 3.02
CA CYS A 9 2.59 -4.03 4.26
C CYS A 9 1.51 -3.27 5.04
N GLY A 10 0.75 -3.97 5.89
CA GLY A 10 -0.21 -3.37 6.83
C GLY A 10 0.34 -3.37 8.26
N ILE A 11 0.07 -2.30 9.02
CA ILE A 11 0.39 -2.23 10.45
C ILE A 11 -0.88 -2.08 11.30
N ALA A 12 -0.88 -2.65 12.50
CA ALA A 12 -1.92 -2.44 13.50
C ALA A 12 -1.28 -2.30 14.88
N LEU A 13 -1.49 -1.16 15.55
CA LEU A 13 -1.14 -0.96 16.96
C LEU A 13 -2.44 -0.90 17.76
N LEU A 14 -2.50 -1.60 18.90
CA LEU A 14 -3.61 -1.49 19.85
C LEU A 14 -3.08 -1.43 21.28
N ARG A 15 -3.52 -0.42 22.04
CA ARG A 15 -3.28 -0.27 23.48
C ARG A 15 -4.61 -0.27 24.21
N LEU A 16 -4.75 -1.13 25.22
CA LEU A 16 -5.89 -1.14 26.15
C LEU A 16 -5.62 -0.26 27.38
N LYS A 17 -6.22 0.92 27.46
CA LYS A 17 -6.02 1.92 28.54
C LYS A 17 -6.55 1.48 29.91
N LYS A 18 -7.40 0.46 29.97
CA LYS A 18 -7.90 -0.14 31.22
C LYS A 18 -7.17 -1.47 31.51
N PRO A 19 -7.10 -1.91 32.79
CA PRO A 19 -6.58 -3.23 33.12
C PRO A 19 -7.38 -4.35 32.44
N LEU A 20 -6.76 -5.50 32.20
CA LEU A 20 -7.42 -6.63 31.53
C LEU A 20 -8.75 -7.05 32.20
N GLN A 21 -8.83 -7.00 33.53
CA GLN A 21 -10.05 -7.35 34.27
C GLN A 21 -11.26 -6.48 33.88
N TYR A 22 -11.04 -5.19 33.60
CA TYR A 22 -12.12 -4.30 33.14
C TYR A 22 -12.81 -4.83 31.89
N TYR A 23 -12.04 -5.38 30.94
CA TYR A 23 -12.58 -5.93 29.70
C TYR A 23 -13.31 -7.25 29.90
N ILE A 24 -12.84 -8.07 30.86
CA ILE A 24 -13.54 -9.28 31.28
C ILE A 24 -14.91 -8.90 31.84
N ASP A 25 -14.95 -7.94 32.75
CA ASP A 25 -16.19 -7.54 33.44
C ASP A 25 -17.16 -6.82 32.49
N THR A 26 -16.65 -6.00 31.57
CA THR A 26 -17.45 -5.18 30.64
C THR A 26 -17.91 -5.97 29.41
N TYR A 27 -17.04 -6.78 28.81
CA TYR A 27 -17.30 -7.49 27.55
C TYR A 27 -17.44 -9.01 27.71
N GLY A 28 -17.32 -9.53 28.93
CA GLY A 28 -17.44 -10.95 29.22
C GLY A 28 -16.24 -11.79 28.75
N THR A 29 -15.12 -11.17 28.38
CA THR A 29 -13.97 -11.89 27.81
C THR A 29 -12.62 -11.22 28.05
N ALA A 30 -11.60 -12.02 28.36
CA ALA A 30 -10.22 -11.57 28.43
C ALA A 30 -9.60 -11.35 27.03
N PHE A 31 -10.29 -11.76 25.98
CA PHE A 31 -9.75 -11.76 24.61
C PHE A 31 -10.17 -10.54 23.79
N TYR A 32 -10.73 -9.49 24.42
CA TYR A 32 -11.16 -8.27 23.73
C TYR A 32 -10.06 -7.71 22.82
N GLY A 33 -8.84 -7.49 23.33
CA GLY A 33 -7.72 -6.99 22.56
C GLY A 33 -7.33 -7.91 21.39
N LEU A 34 -7.30 -9.23 21.62
CA LEU A 34 -7.01 -10.22 20.56
C LEU A 34 -8.08 -10.24 19.47
N ASN A 35 -9.36 -10.17 19.85
CA ASN A 35 -10.47 -10.13 18.90
C ASN A 35 -10.43 -8.85 18.05
N LYS A 36 -10.12 -7.69 18.66
CA LYS A 36 -9.92 -6.44 17.93
C LYS A 36 -8.70 -6.51 17.01
N MET A 37 -7.58 -7.08 17.46
CA MET A 37 -6.40 -7.29 16.60
C MET A 37 -6.70 -8.22 15.41
N TYR A 38 -7.47 -9.30 15.61
CA TYR A 38 -7.91 -10.15 14.51
C TYR A 38 -8.70 -9.37 13.46
N LEU A 39 -9.68 -8.57 13.90
CA LEU A 39 -10.47 -7.72 13.00
C LEU A 39 -9.62 -6.68 12.28
N LEU A 40 -8.73 -5.97 13.00
CA LEU A 40 -7.82 -4.98 12.43
C LEU A 40 -6.91 -5.60 11.35
N MET A 41 -6.44 -6.82 11.57
CA MET A 41 -5.55 -7.50 10.62
C MET A 41 -6.34 -8.07 9.43
N GLU A 42 -7.48 -8.74 9.66
CA GLU A 42 -8.31 -9.27 8.57
C GLU A 42 -8.84 -8.17 7.64
N LYS A 43 -9.22 -7.02 8.22
CA LYS A 43 -9.60 -5.84 7.44
C LYS A 43 -8.43 -5.12 6.78
N GLN A 44 -7.19 -5.60 6.92
CA GLN A 44 -6.01 -5.13 6.18
C GLN A 44 -5.42 -6.20 5.26
N ARG A 45 -6.13 -7.30 5.00
CA ARG A 45 -5.66 -8.39 4.14
C ARG A 45 -5.28 -7.98 2.70
N ASN A 46 -5.78 -6.84 2.21
CA ASN A 46 -5.34 -6.23 0.95
C ASN A 46 -3.89 -5.74 0.98
N ARG A 47 -3.32 -5.50 2.18
CA ARG A 47 -1.95 -5.04 2.43
C ARG A 47 -0.99 -6.15 2.87
N GLY A 48 -1.29 -7.41 2.58
CA GLY A 48 -0.37 -8.50 2.92
C GLY A 48 -1.06 -9.83 3.14
N GLN A 49 -0.60 -10.84 2.40
CA GLN A 49 -1.10 -12.21 2.49
C GLN A 49 0.03 -13.24 2.56
N ASP A 50 1.29 -12.80 2.49
CA ASP A 50 2.44 -13.70 2.45
C ASP A 50 2.90 -14.08 3.85
N GLY A 51 2.81 -13.16 4.80
CA GLY A 51 3.05 -13.49 6.19
C GLY A 51 2.43 -12.49 7.15
N VAL A 52 2.24 -12.89 8.39
CA VAL A 52 1.70 -12.03 9.43
C VAL A 52 2.41 -12.26 10.75
N GLY A 53 2.40 -11.26 11.62
CA GLY A 53 2.86 -11.44 12.98
C GLY A 53 2.15 -10.55 13.97
N LEU A 54 2.23 -10.96 15.22
CA LEU A 54 1.65 -10.29 16.36
C LEU A 54 2.65 -10.34 17.51
N ALA A 55 2.93 -9.17 18.10
CA ALA A 55 3.61 -9.03 19.37
C ALA A 55 2.64 -8.50 20.42
N ASN A 56 2.84 -8.91 21.68
CA ASN A 56 2.04 -8.49 22.82
C ASN A 56 2.92 -8.24 24.04
N VAL A 57 2.68 -7.14 24.76
CA VAL A 57 3.34 -6.78 26.02
C VAL A 57 2.29 -6.66 27.12
N LYS A 58 2.57 -7.31 28.26
CA LYS A 58 1.87 -7.15 29.54
C LYS A 58 2.54 -6.06 30.35
N LEU A 59 1.75 -5.21 30.97
CA LEU A 59 2.26 -4.08 31.75
C LEU A 59 2.74 -4.52 33.13
N ASP A 60 1.83 -5.11 33.89
CA ASP A 60 1.95 -5.39 35.33
C ASP A 60 2.14 -6.88 35.62
N VAL A 61 3.29 -7.44 35.22
CA VAL A 61 3.65 -8.81 35.62
C VAL A 61 4.91 -8.84 36.49
N PRO A 62 4.92 -9.65 37.57
CA PRO A 62 6.08 -9.74 38.45
C PRO A 62 7.29 -10.39 37.76
N PRO A 63 8.52 -10.10 38.22
CA PRO A 63 9.73 -10.79 37.74
C PRO A 63 9.59 -12.31 37.79
N GLY A 64 10.14 -12.98 36.77
CA GLY A 64 9.99 -14.44 36.59
C GLY A 64 8.83 -14.84 35.69
N HIS A 65 7.91 -13.93 35.37
CA HIS A 65 6.82 -14.18 34.43
C HIS A 65 7.08 -13.57 33.05
N ARG A 66 6.45 -14.16 32.01
CA ARG A 66 6.57 -13.68 30.64
C ARG A 66 5.77 -12.39 30.44
N TYR A 67 6.44 -11.28 30.17
CA TYR A 67 5.80 -10.00 29.83
C TYR A 67 5.64 -9.76 28.32
N LEU A 68 6.58 -10.22 27.48
CA LEU A 68 6.53 -10.06 26.02
C LEU A 68 6.30 -11.40 25.32
N SER A 69 5.40 -11.40 24.34
CA SER A 69 5.12 -12.55 23.47
C SER A 69 5.16 -12.13 22.01
N ARG A 70 5.59 -13.02 21.12
CA ARG A 70 5.56 -12.82 19.66
C ARG A 70 5.20 -14.13 18.96
N SER A 71 4.31 -14.05 17.97
CA SER A 71 3.96 -15.15 17.08
C SER A 71 3.93 -14.64 15.64
N ARG A 72 4.26 -15.50 14.69
CA ARG A 72 4.38 -15.18 13.27
C ARG A 72 3.96 -16.38 12.42
N SER A 73 3.42 -16.13 11.24
CA SER A 73 3.03 -17.17 10.30
C SER A 73 3.34 -16.76 8.86
N THR A 74 3.75 -17.74 8.05
CA THR A 74 3.84 -17.69 6.57
C THR A 74 2.99 -18.80 5.94
N ALA A 75 2.00 -19.32 6.67
CA ALA A 75 1.09 -20.34 6.18
C ALA A 75 0.21 -19.80 5.04
N LYS A 76 -0.52 -20.70 4.35
CA LYS A 76 -1.41 -20.33 3.23
C LYS A 76 -2.54 -19.37 3.63
N GLN A 77 -3.02 -19.47 4.87
CA GLN A 77 -3.96 -18.55 5.51
C GLN A 77 -3.28 -18.02 6.78
N PRO A 78 -2.35 -17.06 6.64
CA PRO A 78 -1.42 -16.76 7.71
C PRO A 78 -2.09 -16.06 8.90
N ILE A 79 -3.15 -15.26 8.66
CA ILE A 79 -3.97 -14.64 9.73
C ILE A 79 -4.68 -15.73 10.55
N GLU A 80 -5.41 -16.63 9.89
CA GLU A 80 -6.14 -17.71 10.57
C GLU A 80 -5.19 -18.63 11.35
N ASP A 81 -4.05 -19.00 10.76
CA ASP A 81 -3.02 -19.82 11.42
C ASP A 81 -2.44 -19.11 12.65
N LEU A 82 -2.03 -17.83 12.51
CA LEU A 82 -1.50 -17.04 13.62
C LEU A 82 -2.47 -16.99 14.81
N PHE A 83 -3.74 -16.65 14.56
CA PHE A 83 -4.72 -16.52 15.64
C PHE A 83 -5.16 -17.88 16.19
N SER A 84 -5.15 -18.95 15.38
CA SER A 84 -5.36 -20.32 15.86
C SER A 84 -4.24 -20.75 16.81
N GLN A 85 -2.98 -20.43 16.49
CA GLN A 85 -1.83 -20.71 17.37
C GLN A 85 -1.90 -19.93 18.69
N VAL A 86 -2.37 -18.68 18.65
CA VAL A 86 -2.54 -17.85 19.85
C VAL A 86 -3.70 -18.36 20.70
N MET A 87 -4.88 -18.51 20.11
CA MET A 87 -6.10 -18.92 20.82
C MET A 87 -6.06 -20.38 21.27
N GLY A 88 -5.36 -21.25 20.55
CA GLY A 88 -5.17 -22.65 20.91
C GLY A 88 -4.49 -22.85 22.27
N ARG A 89 -3.72 -21.86 22.74
CA ARG A 89 -3.09 -21.90 24.08
C ARG A 89 -4.10 -21.95 25.21
N PHE A 90 -5.32 -21.46 24.98
CA PHE A 90 -6.38 -21.39 25.99
C PHE A 90 -7.39 -22.53 25.84
N ALA A 91 -7.21 -23.44 24.86
CA ALA A 91 -8.20 -24.46 24.54
C ALA A 91 -8.48 -25.39 25.74
N ASP A 92 -7.42 -25.86 26.40
CA ASP A 92 -7.52 -26.74 27.57
C ASP A 92 -8.21 -26.05 28.75
N THR A 93 -7.79 -24.81 29.08
CA THR A 93 -8.44 -24.01 30.13
C THR A 93 -9.91 -23.75 29.80
N ARG A 94 -10.24 -23.47 28.54
CA ARG A 94 -11.62 -23.23 28.11
C ARG A 94 -12.50 -24.47 28.27
N GLU A 95 -11.95 -25.66 28.07
CA GLU A 95 -12.66 -26.93 28.20
C GLU A 95 -12.81 -27.36 29.66
N HIS A 96 -11.72 -27.30 30.43
CA HIS A 96 -11.66 -27.90 31.77
C HIS A 96 -11.82 -26.91 32.92
N GLN A 97 -11.51 -25.62 32.72
CA GLN A 97 -11.51 -24.58 33.77
C GLN A 97 -12.01 -23.22 33.26
N PRO A 98 -13.20 -23.12 32.65
CA PRO A 98 -13.66 -21.89 32.00
C PRO A 98 -13.74 -20.67 32.93
N GLU A 99 -14.01 -20.88 34.22
CA GLU A 99 -14.03 -19.78 35.21
C GLU A 99 -12.66 -19.10 35.38
N ARG A 100 -11.55 -19.82 35.14
CA ARG A 100 -10.20 -19.23 35.16
C ARG A 100 -9.97 -18.22 34.03
N LEU A 101 -10.76 -18.27 32.96
CA LEU A 101 -10.70 -17.27 31.88
C LEU A 101 -11.27 -15.91 32.31
N LYS A 102 -11.91 -15.83 33.48
CA LYS A 102 -12.41 -14.58 34.07
C LYS A 102 -11.43 -13.96 35.08
N ASP A 103 -10.30 -14.60 35.33
CA ASP A 103 -9.26 -14.15 36.26
C ASP A 103 -8.09 -13.54 35.46
N ALA A 104 -8.09 -12.21 35.33
CA ALA A 104 -7.07 -11.51 34.56
C ALA A 104 -5.66 -11.72 35.12
N GLU A 105 -5.50 -11.70 36.45
CA GLU A 105 -4.18 -11.82 37.09
C GLU A 105 -3.58 -13.20 36.83
N TRP A 106 -4.38 -14.26 36.99
CA TRP A 106 -3.97 -15.62 36.68
C TRP A 106 -3.61 -15.78 35.19
N LEU A 107 -4.47 -15.27 34.30
CA LEU A 107 -4.22 -15.29 32.86
C LEU A 107 -2.91 -14.59 32.48
N GLN A 108 -2.60 -13.47 33.13
CA GLN A 108 -1.38 -12.71 32.90
C GLN A 108 -0.13 -13.39 33.48
N LYS A 109 -0.25 -14.17 34.55
CA LYS A 109 0.88 -14.95 35.08
C LYS A 109 1.19 -16.18 34.23
N GLU A 110 0.17 -16.88 33.77
CA GLU A 110 0.32 -18.22 33.18
C GLU A 110 0.40 -18.22 31.65
N PHE A 111 -0.35 -17.35 30.96
CA PHE A 111 -0.50 -17.44 29.50
C PHE A 111 0.23 -16.34 28.75
N ALA A 112 0.74 -16.67 27.57
CA ALA A 112 1.19 -15.66 26.59
C ALA A 112 -0.02 -14.96 25.95
N PHE A 113 0.19 -13.75 25.40
CA PHE A 113 -0.85 -12.99 24.68
C PHE A 113 -2.04 -12.48 25.53
N THR A 114 -1.83 -12.31 26.83
CA THR A 114 -2.81 -11.74 27.78
C THR A 114 -2.43 -10.32 28.24
N GLY A 115 -1.62 -9.61 27.46
CA GLY A 115 -1.20 -8.24 27.75
C GLY A 115 -2.06 -7.17 27.09
N GLU A 116 -1.77 -5.92 27.40
CA GLU A 116 -2.56 -4.75 27.06
C GLU A 116 -2.01 -3.95 25.87
N VAL A 117 -0.82 -4.28 25.38
CA VAL A 117 -0.19 -3.60 24.23
C VAL A 117 0.04 -4.61 23.12
N PHE A 118 -0.42 -4.32 21.91
CA PHE A 118 -0.34 -5.21 20.75
C PHE A 118 0.24 -4.49 19.55
N LEU A 119 1.10 -5.20 18.81
CA LEU A 119 1.63 -4.76 17.52
C LEU A 119 1.47 -5.89 16.50
N GLY A 120 0.59 -5.67 15.54
CA GLY A 120 0.31 -6.55 14.42
C GLY A 120 0.93 -6.05 13.13
N HIS A 121 1.27 -6.97 12.25
CA HIS A 121 1.80 -6.66 10.92
C HIS A 121 1.32 -7.67 9.88
N LEU A 122 0.98 -7.18 8.70
CA LEU A 122 0.69 -7.96 7.51
C LEU A 122 1.76 -7.68 6.48
N ARG A 123 2.48 -8.73 6.11
CA ARG A 123 3.56 -8.67 5.15
C ARG A 123 3.05 -9.09 3.79
N TYR A 124 3.37 -8.27 2.80
CA TYR A 124 3.53 -8.72 1.44
C TYR A 124 5.02 -8.94 1.19
N GLY A 125 5.39 -10.11 0.70
CA GLY A 125 6.76 -10.46 0.38
C GLY A 125 7.15 -9.82 -0.94
N THR A 126 7.75 -8.63 -0.90
CA THR A 126 8.47 -8.10 -2.06
C THR A 126 9.76 -8.93 -2.23
N TYR A 127 9.92 -9.58 -3.40
CA TYR A 127 11.06 -10.40 -3.85
C TYR A 127 11.95 -11.11 -2.79
N GLY A 128 11.90 -12.44 -2.80
CA GLY A 128 12.73 -13.32 -1.97
C GLY A 128 11.92 -14.51 -1.46
N ARG A 129 12.57 -15.51 -0.85
CA ARG A 129 11.83 -16.62 -0.24
C ARG A 129 10.91 -16.07 0.85
N ASN A 130 9.65 -16.48 0.83
CA ASN A 130 8.70 -16.16 1.89
C ASN A 130 9.06 -16.97 3.14
N THR A 131 9.98 -16.43 3.95
CA THR A 131 10.46 -17.09 5.16
C THR A 131 10.01 -16.34 6.41
N ILE A 132 9.91 -17.07 7.51
CA ILE A 132 9.45 -16.55 8.80
C ILE A 132 10.40 -15.49 9.36
N GLU A 133 11.67 -15.51 8.98
CA GLU A 133 12.70 -14.56 9.40
C GLU A 133 12.41 -13.14 8.92
N ARG A 134 11.73 -13.00 7.77
CA ARG A 134 11.37 -11.70 7.17
C ARG A 134 10.03 -11.17 7.65
N VAL A 135 9.30 -11.93 8.47
CA VAL A 135 7.98 -11.52 8.98
C VAL A 135 8.14 -10.67 10.24
N HIS A 136 7.56 -9.49 10.23
CA HIS A 136 7.46 -8.59 11.39
C HIS A 136 6.40 -9.11 12.38
N PRO A 137 6.39 -8.65 13.64
CA PRO A 137 7.36 -7.76 14.27
C PRO A 137 8.75 -8.39 14.46
N PHE A 138 9.80 -7.63 14.21
CA PHE A 138 11.14 -7.99 14.63
C PHE A 138 11.30 -7.75 16.13
N LEU A 139 12.19 -8.48 16.78
CA LEU A 139 12.32 -8.48 18.23
C LEU A 139 13.79 -8.40 18.62
N ARG A 140 14.12 -7.41 19.45
CA ARG A 140 15.38 -7.25 20.16
C ARG A 140 15.11 -7.46 21.64
N GLN A 141 15.69 -8.52 22.22
CA GLN A 141 15.45 -8.90 23.61
C GLN A 141 16.61 -8.52 24.51
N ASN A 142 16.28 -8.09 25.73
CA ASN A 142 17.23 -7.83 26.79
C ASN A 142 16.60 -8.23 28.14
N ASN A 143 17.42 -8.59 29.13
CA ASN A 143 16.93 -8.86 30.49
C ASN A 143 16.31 -7.62 31.14
N TRP A 144 16.69 -6.42 30.68
CA TRP A 144 16.06 -5.17 31.09
C TRP A 144 14.87 -4.90 30.17
N ARG A 145 13.66 -4.88 30.75
CA ARG A 145 12.41 -4.64 30.01
C ARG A 145 12.49 -3.35 29.17
N SER A 146 13.11 -2.31 29.71
CA SER A 146 13.30 -1.01 29.06
C SER A 146 14.20 -1.03 27.82
N ARG A 147 15.00 -2.08 27.62
CA ARG A 147 15.87 -2.28 26.45
C ARG A 147 15.31 -3.30 25.45
N THR A 148 14.16 -3.88 25.76
CA THR A 148 13.47 -4.80 24.86
C THR A 148 12.55 -4.03 23.92
N LEU A 149 12.65 -4.32 22.62
CA LEU A 149 11.92 -3.63 21.57
C LEU A 149 11.37 -4.65 20.56
N ALA A 150 10.07 -4.59 20.28
CA ALA A 150 9.50 -5.18 19.08
C ALA A 150 9.12 -4.10 18.08
N LEU A 151 9.45 -4.29 16.80
CA LEU A 151 9.29 -3.28 15.74
C LEU A 151 8.62 -3.88 14.50
N ALA A 152 7.68 -3.14 13.92
CA ALA A 152 7.00 -3.47 12.67
C ALA A 152 6.84 -2.21 11.80
N GLY A 153 6.62 -2.34 10.50
CA GLY A 153 6.34 -1.15 9.69
C GLY A 153 6.09 -1.45 8.22
N ASN A 154 5.36 -0.54 7.59
CA ASN A 154 5.27 -0.42 6.14
C ASN A 154 6.31 0.61 5.71
N PHE A 155 7.47 0.15 5.25
CA PHE A 155 8.55 1.03 4.83
C PHE A 155 9.42 0.40 3.75
N ASN A 156 10.07 1.28 2.99
CA ASN A 156 11.25 0.94 2.23
C ASN A 156 12.21 2.13 2.36
N LEU A 157 13.42 1.86 2.85
CA LEU A 157 14.47 2.87 2.92
C LEU A 157 15.34 2.77 1.68
N THR A 158 15.62 3.90 1.06
CA THR A 158 16.39 3.97 -0.18
C THR A 158 17.90 4.03 0.08
N ASN A 159 18.32 4.37 1.31
CA ASN A 159 19.71 4.58 1.72
C ASN A 159 20.22 3.55 2.74
N VAL A 160 19.85 2.28 2.54
CA VAL A 160 20.23 1.16 3.43
C VAL A 160 21.75 1.00 3.52
N ASP A 161 22.46 1.20 2.42
CA ASP A 161 23.93 1.11 2.37
C ASP A 161 24.56 2.10 3.35
N GLU A 162 24.18 3.37 3.26
CA GLU A 162 24.68 4.44 4.11
C GLU A 162 24.28 4.24 5.58
N LEU A 163 23.07 3.76 5.83
CA LEU A 163 22.59 3.50 7.18
C LEU A 163 23.31 2.31 7.83
N PHE A 164 23.64 1.28 7.04
CA PHE A 164 24.42 0.13 7.51
C PHE A 164 25.85 0.55 7.85
N ASP A 165 26.50 1.32 6.98
CA ASP A 165 27.88 1.76 7.21
C ASP A 165 27.99 2.61 8.47
N LYS A 166 27.00 3.47 8.75
CA LYS A 166 26.89 4.21 10.02
C LYS A 166 26.79 3.30 11.26
N LEU A 167 26.08 2.17 11.17
CA LEU A 167 26.03 1.22 12.29
C LEU A 167 27.39 0.56 12.53
N VAL A 168 28.11 0.23 11.45
CA VAL A 168 29.46 -0.34 11.53
C VAL A 168 30.45 0.69 12.11
N GLU A 169 30.37 1.96 11.70
CA GLU A 169 31.17 3.06 12.26
C GLU A 169 30.92 3.27 13.76
N LEU A 170 29.68 3.05 14.23
CA LEU A 170 29.33 3.06 15.66
C LEU A 170 29.86 1.82 16.42
N GLY A 171 30.55 0.90 15.75
CA GLY A 171 31.10 -0.33 16.32
C GLY A 171 30.08 -1.47 16.46
N GLN A 172 28.91 -1.36 15.83
CA GLN A 172 27.93 -2.45 15.82
C GLN A 172 28.26 -3.48 14.74
N HIS A 173 27.70 -4.68 14.89
CA HIS A 173 27.83 -5.77 13.94
C HIS A 173 26.44 -6.25 13.48
N PRO A 174 25.76 -5.52 12.57
CA PRO A 174 24.43 -5.90 12.11
C PRO A 174 24.51 -7.23 11.36
N LYS A 175 23.62 -8.16 11.69
CA LYS A 175 23.60 -9.53 11.15
C LYS A 175 23.31 -9.63 9.66
N GLU A 176 22.71 -8.59 9.08
CA GLU A 176 22.25 -8.55 7.70
C GLU A 176 22.18 -7.10 7.23
N LYS A 177 22.51 -6.88 5.95
CA LYS A 177 22.36 -5.59 5.28
C LYS A 177 20.94 -5.46 4.74
N ALA A 178 19.99 -5.24 5.65
CA ALA A 178 18.57 -5.06 5.34
C ALA A 178 18.02 -3.85 6.08
N ASP A 179 17.13 -3.10 5.43
CA ASP A 179 16.49 -1.90 5.99
C ASP A 179 15.92 -2.14 7.39
N THR A 180 15.25 -3.28 7.59
CA THR A 180 14.55 -3.60 8.82
C THR A 180 15.50 -3.88 9.98
N VAL A 181 16.62 -4.56 9.71
CA VAL A 181 17.66 -4.80 10.72
C VAL A 181 18.29 -3.47 11.11
N THR A 182 18.63 -2.65 10.11
CA THR A 182 19.26 -1.35 10.32
C THR A 182 18.37 -0.39 11.14
N VAL A 183 17.06 -0.36 10.86
CA VAL A 183 16.09 0.42 11.64
C VAL A 183 15.97 -0.10 13.07
N LEU A 184 15.79 -1.42 13.25
CA LEU A 184 15.66 -2.02 14.57
C LEU A 184 16.88 -1.72 15.45
N GLU A 185 18.09 -1.88 14.91
CA GLU A 185 19.32 -1.66 15.65
C GLU A 185 19.57 -0.17 15.92
N LYS A 186 19.21 0.75 15.00
CA LYS A 186 19.28 2.20 15.28
C LYS A 186 18.34 2.62 16.40
N VAL A 187 17.07 2.21 16.35
CA VAL A 187 16.11 2.53 17.42
C VAL A 187 16.56 1.89 18.74
N GLY A 188 16.99 0.62 18.69
CA GLY A 188 17.52 -0.10 19.86
C GLY A 188 18.75 0.56 20.46
N HIS A 189 19.68 1.05 19.65
CA HIS A 189 20.88 1.76 20.11
C HIS A 189 20.55 3.03 20.89
N PHE A 190 19.69 3.90 20.34
CA PHE A 190 19.32 5.13 21.02
C PHE A 190 18.41 4.91 22.22
N LEU A 191 17.62 3.83 22.21
CA LEU A 191 16.88 3.36 23.38
C LEU A 191 17.85 2.94 24.49
N ASP A 192 18.85 2.11 24.18
CA ASP A 192 19.85 1.65 25.15
C ASP A 192 20.66 2.82 25.74
N ASP A 193 21.08 3.77 24.90
CA ASP A 193 21.79 4.97 25.33
C ASP A 193 20.96 5.80 26.31
N GLN A 194 19.68 6.04 26.01
CA GLN A 194 18.79 6.76 26.93
C GLN A 194 18.54 6.00 28.24
N VAL A 195 18.37 4.67 28.17
CA VAL A 195 18.21 3.82 29.37
C VAL A 195 19.46 3.88 30.24
N GLU A 196 20.66 3.82 29.65
CA GLU A 196 21.94 3.91 30.36
C GLU A 196 22.12 5.28 31.03
N GLN A 197 21.82 6.37 30.32
CA GLN A 197 21.91 7.73 30.87
C GLN A 197 20.98 7.90 32.09
N LYS A 198 19.73 7.43 31.98
CA LYS A 198 18.76 7.48 33.07
C LYS A 198 19.17 6.60 34.25
N PHE A 199 19.68 5.39 33.97
CA PHE A 199 20.17 4.50 35.02
C PHE A 199 21.25 5.19 35.86
N ARG A 200 22.26 5.80 35.21
CA ARG A 200 23.32 6.53 35.91
C ARG A 200 22.79 7.69 36.72
N ALA A 201 21.95 8.53 36.12
CA ALA A 201 21.37 9.69 36.81
C ALA A 201 20.56 9.29 38.05
N LEU A 202 19.73 8.25 37.95
CA LEU A 202 18.93 7.74 39.07
C LEU A 202 19.81 7.05 40.12
N LYS A 203 20.87 6.36 39.70
CA LYS A 203 21.82 5.74 40.62
C LYS A 203 22.60 6.79 41.41
N ASP A 204 23.05 7.86 40.76
CA ASP A 204 23.73 8.98 41.39
C ASP A 204 22.80 9.74 42.35
N ALA A 205 21.49 9.76 42.07
CA ALA A 205 20.45 10.29 42.97
C ALA A 205 20.11 9.37 44.16
N GLY A 206 20.72 8.18 44.26
CA GLY A 206 20.59 7.29 45.40
C GLY A 206 19.45 6.25 45.32
N HIS A 207 18.84 6.07 44.15
CA HIS A 207 17.79 5.05 43.98
C HIS A 207 18.36 3.62 43.97
N GLU A 208 17.54 2.66 44.42
CA GLU A 208 17.88 1.24 44.40
C GLU A 208 17.61 0.62 43.03
N ASN A 209 18.39 -0.40 42.65
CA ASN A 209 18.35 -0.96 41.28
C ASN A 209 16.96 -1.46 40.88
N ALA A 210 16.21 -2.04 41.82
CA ALA A 210 14.85 -2.52 41.57
C ALA A 210 13.89 -1.36 41.25
N GLU A 211 13.98 -0.26 42.00
CA GLU A 211 13.19 0.95 41.79
C GLU A 211 13.56 1.64 40.48
N ILE A 212 14.86 1.76 40.19
CA ILE A 212 15.38 2.38 38.96
C ILE A 212 14.76 1.74 37.71
N SER A 213 14.58 0.41 37.69
CA SER A 213 13.98 -0.26 36.53
C SER A 213 12.56 0.22 36.22
N HIS A 214 11.77 0.58 37.25
CA HIS A 214 10.43 1.13 37.08
C HIS A 214 10.50 2.60 36.66
N LEU A 215 11.29 3.40 37.37
CA LEU A 215 11.46 4.84 37.11
C LEU A 215 11.98 5.14 35.70
N ILE A 216 12.86 4.28 35.16
CA ILE A 216 13.31 4.41 33.76
C ILE A 216 12.11 4.35 32.82
N GLY A 217 11.20 3.39 33.00
CA GLY A 217 10.01 3.23 32.16
C GLY A 217 9.14 4.48 32.12
N ASP A 218 8.85 5.04 33.30
CA ASP A 218 8.03 6.26 33.43
C ASP A 218 8.66 7.46 32.73
N GLN A 219 10.00 7.56 32.82
CA GLN A 219 10.73 8.73 32.35
C GLN A 219 11.24 8.60 30.90
N LEU A 220 11.03 7.46 30.21
CA LEU A 220 11.48 7.27 28.82
C LEU A 220 10.92 8.37 27.90
N ASP A 221 11.82 9.01 27.16
CA ASP A 221 11.46 9.99 26.12
C ASP A 221 11.63 9.31 24.76
N VAL A 222 10.57 8.61 24.36
CA VAL A 222 10.50 7.88 23.09
C VAL A 222 10.61 8.82 21.90
N ALA A 223 10.11 10.06 22.00
CA ALA A 223 10.21 11.03 20.91
C ALA A 223 11.67 11.36 20.61
N SER A 224 12.48 11.60 21.64
CA SER A 224 13.92 11.85 21.49
C SER A 224 14.67 10.65 20.89
N VAL A 225 14.34 9.43 21.31
CA VAL A 225 14.90 8.20 20.72
C VAL A 225 14.59 8.13 19.22
N LEU A 226 13.33 8.36 18.84
CA LEU A 226 12.90 8.34 17.44
C LEU A 226 13.53 9.46 16.62
N ARG A 227 13.62 10.69 17.16
CA ARG A 227 14.28 11.83 16.50
C ARG A 227 15.72 11.51 16.13
N ARG A 228 16.46 10.85 17.03
CA ARG A 228 17.87 10.44 16.81
C ARG A 228 17.99 9.27 15.85
N ALA A 229 17.12 8.25 15.98
CA ALA A 229 17.13 7.09 15.09
C ALA A 229 16.86 7.46 13.63
N SER A 230 15.87 8.34 13.41
CA SER A 230 15.34 8.67 12.09
C SER A 230 16.09 9.78 11.33
N GLN A 231 17.15 10.38 11.91
CA GLN A 231 17.83 11.55 11.32
C GLN A 231 18.29 11.38 9.87
N ASN A 232 18.59 10.15 9.46
CA ASN A 232 19.10 9.85 8.12
C ASN A 232 18.23 8.84 7.37
N TRP A 233 16.98 8.61 7.79
CA TRP A 233 16.11 7.74 7.00
C TRP A 233 15.67 8.49 5.74
N ASP A 234 16.03 7.94 4.57
CA ASP A 234 15.51 8.35 3.27
C ASP A 234 14.59 7.24 2.77
N GLY A 235 13.35 7.59 2.41
CA GLY A 235 12.34 6.63 2.00
C GLY A 235 10.94 6.98 2.48
N GLY A 236 9.99 6.12 2.14
CA GLY A 236 8.62 6.18 2.65
C GLY A 236 8.46 5.21 3.81
N TYR A 237 7.86 5.66 4.91
CA TYR A 237 7.71 4.80 6.08
C TYR A 237 6.57 5.18 7.03
N VAL A 238 5.91 4.14 7.51
CA VAL A 238 5.17 4.14 8.77
C VAL A 238 5.70 2.98 9.60
N MET A 239 6.33 3.29 10.73
CA MET A 239 6.95 2.30 11.61
C MET A 239 6.32 2.36 13.00
N GLY A 240 6.04 1.21 13.58
CA GLY A 240 5.56 1.09 14.95
C GLY A 240 6.44 0.20 15.79
N GLY A 241 6.47 0.49 17.08
CA GLY A 241 7.20 -0.30 18.05
C GLY A 241 6.50 -0.39 19.38
N ILE A 242 6.79 -1.47 20.11
CA ILE A 242 6.40 -1.65 21.51
C ILE A 242 7.65 -1.97 22.33
N ILE A 243 7.83 -1.22 23.42
CA ILE A 243 8.94 -1.35 24.36
C ILE A 243 8.48 -2.25 25.50
N GLY A 244 9.40 -3.05 26.06
CA GLY A 244 9.06 -4.02 27.10
C GLY A 244 8.51 -3.43 28.41
N THR A 245 8.69 -2.13 28.64
CA THR A 245 8.08 -1.38 29.74
C THR A 245 6.61 -1.07 29.49
N GLY A 246 6.11 -1.11 28.25
CA GLY A 246 4.71 -0.87 27.90
C GLY A 246 4.49 0.36 27.00
N ASP A 247 5.49 1.22 26.86
CA ASP A 247 5.45 2.32 25.89
C ASP A 247 5.34 1.77 24.46
N ALA A 248 4.50 2.41 23.64
CA ALA A 248 4.32 2.09 22.24
C ALA A 248 4.44 3.35 21.38
N PHE A 249 4.75 3.17 20.11
CA PHE A 249 4.79 4.29 19.18
C PHE A 249 4.41 3.88 17.75
N ILE A 250 4.01 4.88 16.97
CA ILE A 250 4.01 4.88 15.51
C ILE A 250 4.71 6.17 15.06
N THR A 251 5.57 6.12 14.04
CA THR A 251 6.19 7.30 13.41
C THR A 251 5.96 7.26 11.91
N ARG A 252 5.72 8.44 11.31
CA ARG A 252 5.49 8.62 9.88
C ARG A 252 6.61 9.41 9.22
N ASP A 253 6.87 9.11 7.95
CA ASP A 253 7.88 9.81 7.16
C ASP A 253 7.58 11.31 6.97
N PRO A 254 8.61 12.16 6.74
CA PRO A 254 8.47 13.61 6.66
C PRO A 254 7.63 14.10 5.50
N ASN A 255 7.52 13.32 4.43
CA ASN A 255 6.77 13.66 3.22
C ASN A 255 5.31 13.16 3.26
N GLY A 256 4.99 12.31 4.23
CA GLY A 256 3.69 11.66 4.37
C GLY A 256 3.43 10.60 3.31
N ILE A 257 4.48 10.01 2.70
CA ILE A 257 4.39 9.05 1.59
C ILE A 257 3.45 7.89 1.94
N ARG A 258 3.63 7.30 3.13
CA ARG A 258 2.86 6.14 3.60
C ARG A 258 1.70 6.56 4.50
N PRO A 259 0.48 6.01 4.35
CA PRO A 259 -0.66 6.43 5.17
C PRO A 259 -0.63 5.79 6.57
N CYS A 260 -1.11 6.55 7.56
CA CYS A 260 -1.37 6.03 8.90
C CYS A 260 -2.51 6.81 9.55
N PHE A 261 -3.44 6.08 10.13
CA PHE A 261 -4.60 6.61 10.83
C PHE A 261 -4.63 6.11 12.27
N TRP A 262 -5.21 6.90 13.16
CA TRP A 262 -5.31 6.56 14.58
C TRP A 262 -6.61 7.06 15.21
N TYR A 263 -6.99 6.42 16.31
CA TYR A 263 -8.16 6.73 17.12
C TYR A 263 -7.86 6.45 18.59
N GLU A 264 -8.52 7.19 19.48
CA GLU A 264 -8.43 7.04 20.92
C GLU A 264 -9.79 7.34 21.57
N ASP A 265 -10.13 6.56 22.59
CA ASP A 265 -11.20 6.83 23.54
C ASP A 265 -10.73 6.55 25.00
N ASP A 266 -11.65 6.39 25.94
CA ASP A 266 -11.33 6.10 27.34
C ASP A 266 -10.81 4.68 27.58
N GLU A 267 -11.02 3.77 26.63
CA GLU A 267 -10.66 2.36 26.72
C GLU A 267 -9.44 2.03 25.87
N VAL A 268 -9.31 2.57 24.66
CA VAL A 268 -8.29 2.12 23.70
C VAL A 268 -7.56 3.26 23.01
N VAL A 269 -6.35 2.94 22.54
CA VAL A 269 -5.64 3.68 21.49
C VAL A 269 -5.35 2.71 20.37
N VAL A 270 -5.68 3.06 19.13
CA VAL A 270 -5.45 2.22 17.95
C VAL A 270 -4.82 3.04 16.83
N ALA A 271 -3.91 2.41 16.09
CA ALA A 271 -3.42 2.92 14.82
C ALA A 271 -3.40 1.82 13.74
N ALA A 272 -3.69 2.19 12.50
CA ALA A 272 -3.71 1.28 11.36
C ALA A 272 -3.31 2.00 10.06
N SER A 273 -2.93 1.24 9.03
CA SER A 273 -2.57 1.82 7.72
C SER A 273 -3.76 2.45 6.99
N GLU A 274 -4.99 2.04 7.28
CA GLU A 274 -6.20 2.53 6.60
C GLU A 274 -7.30 2.92 7.59
N ARG A 275 -8.01 4.01 7.27
CA ARG A 275 -9.09 4.55 8.10
C ARG A 275 -10.29 3.58 8.25
N PRO A 276 -10.83 2.94 7.19
CA PRO A 276 -12.00 2.05 7.32
C PRO A 276 -11.77 0.83 8.22
N VAL A 277 -10.51 0.46 8.43
CA VAL A 277 -10.11 -0.64 9.31
C VAL A 277 -10.46 -0.32 10.75
N ILE A 278 -10.11 0.88 11.21
CA ILE A 278 -10.43 1.37 12.56
C ILE A 278 -11.94 1.53 12.70
N GLN A 279 -12.60 2.15 11.72
CA GLN A 279 -14.05 2.34 11.72
C GLN A 279 -14.80 1.02 11.86
N THR A 280 -14.38 -0.01 11.11
CA THR A 280 -15.01 -1.33 11.17
C THR A 280 -14.71 -2.06 12.48
N ALA A 281 -13.48 -1.97 12.98
CA ALA A 281 -13.07 -2.68 14.19
C ALA A 281 -13.67 -2.08 15.47
N PHE A 282 -13.89 -0.76 15.50
CA PHE A 282 -14.34 -0.02 16.69
C PHE A 282 -15.73 0.61 16.55
N ASN A 283 -16.37 0.51 15.38
CA ASN A 283 -17.68 1.10 15.10
C ASN A 283 -17.70 2.63 15.29
N VAL A 284 -16.70 3.31 14.75
CA VAL A 284 -16.50 4.77 14.91
C VAL A 284 -16.74 5.53 13.61
N PRO A 285 -17.30 6.75 13.67
CA PRO A 285 -17.52 7.58 12.50
C PRO A 285 -16.20 8.13 11.94
N THR A 286 -16.21 8.53 10.66
CA THR A 286 -15.00 9.01 9.95
C THR A 286 -14.32 10.18 10.64
N VAL A 287 -15.11 11.09 11.23
CA VAL A 287 -14.62 12.32 11.90
C VAL A 287 -13.75 12.05 13.13
N GLU A 288 -13.90 10.89 13.77
CA GLU A 288 -13.13 10.53 14.96
C GLU A 288 -11.77 9.92 14.63
N VAL A 289 -11.61 9.37 13.41
CA VAL A 289 -10.36 8.73 12.98
C VAL A 289 -9.45 9.75 12.31
N LYS A 290 -8.31 10.00 12.94
CA LYS A 290 -7.36 11.06 12.55
C LYS A 290 -6.22 10.47 11.72
N GLU A 291 -5.72 11.24 10.75
CA GLU A 291 -4.48 10.91 10.04
C GLU A 291 -3.27 11.42 10.83
N LEU A 292 -2.24 10.57 11.03
CA LEU A 292 -0.99 10.98 11.65
C LEU A 292 -0.21 11.86 10.66
N GLN A 293 0.11 13.12 10.98
CA GLN A 293 0.67 14.05 9.98
C GLN A 293 2.14 13.73 9.63
N PRO A 294 2.65 14.23 8.49
CA PRO A 294 4.03 13.99 8.08
C PRO A 294 5.05 14.37 9.18
N GLY A 295 6.04 13.51 9.39
CA GLY A 295 7.09 13.70 10.41
C GLY A 295 6.65 13.53 11.86
N GLN A 296 5.36 13.26 12.14
CA GLN A 296 4.87 13.06 13.49
C GLN A 296 5.06 11.63 13.98
N GLY A 297 5.14 11.50 15.31
CA GLY A 297 5.03 10.26 16.04
C GLY A 297 3.81 10.28 16.96
N LEU A 298 3.00 9.22 16.91
CA LEU A 298 2.02 8.85 17.94
C LEU A 298 2.75 8.04 19.00
N ILE A 299 2.85 8.55 20.23
CA ILE A 299 3.49 7.89 21.36
C ILE A 299 2.42 7.59 22.40
N VAL A 300 2.36 6.35 22.85
CA VAL A 300 1.43 5.88 23.87
C VAL A 300 2.25 5.40 25.05
N LYS A 301 2.15 6.11 26.17
CA LYS A 301 2.90 5.82 27.38
C LYS A 301 2.31 4.62 28.13
N TYR A 302 3.09 4.07 29.05
CA TYR A 302 2.70 3.02 29.99
C TYR A 302 1.29 3.21 30.59
N ASP A 303 1.05 4.40 31.14
CA ASP A 303 -0.19 4.83 31.80
C ASP A 303 -1.37 5.03 30.83
N GLY A 304 -1.15 4.87 29.52
CA GLY A 304 -2.14 5.09 28.47
C GLY A 304 -2.21 6.53 27.98
N THR A 305 -1.35 7.44 28.46
CA THR A 305 -1.27 8.82 27.96
C THR A 305 -0.80 8.83 26.52
N VAL A 306 -1.55 9.54 25.66
CA VAL A 306 -1.23 9.71 24.24
C VAL A 306 -0.55 11.06 24.00
N GLN A 307 0.52 11.03 23.20
CA GLN A 307 1.26 12.21 22.79
C GLN A 307 1.51 12.18 21.29
N ILE A 308 1.13 13.25 20.60
CA ILE A 308 1.55 13.50 19.22
C ILE A 308 2.77 14.42 19.28
N GLN A 309 3.91 13.92 18.81
CA GLN A 309 5.19 14.61 18.89
C GLN A 309 5.80 14.76 17.50
N GLU A 310 6.45 15.89 17.23
CA GLU A 310 7.30 16.01 16.03
C GLU A 310 8.54 15.13 16.22
N VAL A 311 8.70 14.13 15.35
CA VAL A 311 9.86 13.23 15.30
C VAL A 311 10.83 13.66 14.21
N ARG A 312 10.31 14.17 13.10
CA ARG A 312 11.05 14.80 12.01
C ARG A 312 10.31 16.07 11.61
N VAL A 313 11.08 17.08 11.19
CA VAL A 313 10.51 18.27 10.55
C VAL A 313 9.77 17.81 9.30
N ALA A 314 8.50 18.24 9.15
CA ALA A 314 7.71 17.93 7.98
C ALA A 314 8.35 18.52 6.72
N ALA A 315 8.39 17.72 5.66
CA ALA A 315 8.83 18.11 4.33
C ALA A 315 7.59 18.38 3.44
N ASP A 316 7.82 18.66 2.15
CA ASP A 316 6.75 18.84 1.19
C ASP A 316 5.87 17.58 1.12
N ARG A 317 4.57 17.79 1.38
CA ARG A 317 3.57 16.72 1.45
C ARG A 317 3.36 16.12 0.07
N THR A 318 3.85 14.89 -0.10
CA THR A 318 3.84 14.12 -1.36
C THR A 318 3.32 12.70 -1.11
N PRO A 319 2.10 12.54 -0.53
CA PRO A 319 1.57 11.23 -0.21
C PRO A 319 1.26 10.48 -1.51
N CYS A 320 1.46 9.16 -1.48
CA CYS A 320 1.38 8.32 -2.67
C CYS A 320 0.01 8.41 -3.37
N SER A 321 -0.02 8.82 -4.64
CA SER A 321 -1.26 8.85 -5.43
C SER A 321 -1.81 7.45 -5.74
N PHE A 322 -0.93 6.44 -5.86
CA PHE A 322 -1.31 5.04 -6.07
C PHE A 322 -2.16 4.49 -4.93
N GLU A 323 -2.01 4.99 -3.69
CA GLU A 323 -2.91 4.63 -2.58
C GLU A 323 -4.37 4.93 -2.92
N ARG A 324 -4.62 6.03 -3.64
CA ARG A 324 -5.95 6.48 -4.06
C ARG A 324 -6.42 5.81 -5.33
N ILE A 325 -5.52 5.58 -6.29
CA ILE A 325 -5.82 4.88 -7.54
C ILE A 325 -6.21 3.41 -7.28
N TYR A 326 -5.44 2.71 -6.44
CA TYR A 326 -5.49 1.24 -6.38
C TYR A 326 -5.40 0.62 -4.98
N PHE A 327 -4.38 0.95 -4.18
CA PHE A 327 -3.97 0.11 -3.04
C PHE A 327 -4.92 0.14 -1.85
N SER A 328 -5.33 1.34 -1.44
CA SER A 328 -6.24 1.50 -0.32
C SER A 328 -7.65 1.07 -0.73
N ARG A 329 -8.46 0.72 0.26
CA ARG A 329 -9.83 0.27 0.02
C ARG A 329 -10.71 1.40 -0.53
N GLY A 330 -11.47 1.08 -1.56
CA GLY A 330 -12.43 2.01 -2.17
C GLY A 330 -13.64 2.35 -1.28
N ASN A 331 -13.78 1.74 -0.09
CA ASN A 331 -14.85 2.07 0.85
C ASN A 331 -14.48 3.17 1.84
N ASP A 332 -13.27 3.74 1.76
CA ASP A 332 -12.97 5.04 2.37
C ASP A 332 -13.69 6.14 1.59
N ALA A 333 -14.33 7.07 2.30
CA ALA A 333 -15.16 8.10 1.67
C ALA A 333 -14.38 9.08 0.77
N ASP A 334 -13.11 9.33 1.07
CA ASP A 334 -12.26 10.20 0.24
C ASP A 334 -11.85 9.44 -1.02
N ILE A 335 -11.33 8.21 -0.84
CA ILE A 335 -10.90 7.34 -1.96
C ILE A 335 -12.05 7.07 -2.91
N TYR A 336 -13.25 6.80 -2.39
CA TYR A 336 -14.43 6.58 -3.21
C TYR A 336 -14.70 7.76 -4.14
N ARG A 337 -14.70 8.99 -3.59
CA ARG A 337 -14.94 10.22 -4.35
C ARG A 337 -13.82 10.50 -5.35
N GLU A 338 -12.57 10.28 -4.95
CA GLU A 338 -11.38 10.44 -5.80
C GLU A 338 -11.43 9.48 -6.99
N ARG A 339 -11.78 8.21 -6.78
CA ARG A 339 -11.94 7.22 -7.87
C ARG A 339 -13.10 7.54 -8.80
N MET A 340 -14.24 7.97 -8.27
CA MET A 340 -15.35 8.47 -9.10
C MET A 340 -14.88 9.64 -9.99
N ALA A 341 -14.09 10.57 -9.45
CA ALA A 341 -13.55 11.70 -10.21
C ALA A 341 -12.50 11.28 -11.26
N LEU A 342 -11.68 10.27 -10.96
CA LEU A 342 -10.75 9.67 -11.95
C LEU A 342 -11.51 9.13 -13.16
N GLY A 343 -12.60 8.41 -12.92
CA GLY A 343 -13.48 7.91 -13.97
C GLY A 343 -14.13 9.00 -14.79
N GLU A 344 -14.75 9.97 -14.11
CA GLU A 344 -15.48 11.07 -14.77
C GLU A 344 -14.55 11.92 -15.65
N SER A 345 -13.31 12.15 -15.23
CA SER A 345 -12.36 12.98 -15.99
C SER A 345 -11.85 12.33 -17.28
N LEU A 346 -12.04 11.01 -17.46
CA LEU A 346 -11.65 10.30 -18.68
C LEU A 346 -12.65 10.45 -19.84
N VAL A 347 -13.86 10.96 -19.58
CA VAL A 347 -14.95 11.06 -20.58
C VAL A 347 -14.50 11.71 -21.90
N PRO A 348 -13.80 12.87 -21.92
CA PRO A 348 -13.40 13.49 -23.18
C PRO A 348 -12.51 12.57 -24.03
N ARG A 349 -11.49 11.95 -23.42
CA ARG A 349 -10.58 11.01 -24.11
C ARG A 349 -11.29 9.75 -24.58
N VAL A 350 -12.25 9.25 -23.80
CA VAL A 350 -13.07 8.10 -24.19
C VAL A 350 -13.92 8.45 -25.41
N LEU A 351 -14.59 9.60 -25.41
CA LEU A 351 -15.40 10.07 -26.54
C LEU A 351 -14.57 10.20 -27.82
N GLU A 352 -13.37 10.77 -27.75
CA GLU A 352 -12.45 10.83 -28.89
C GLU A 352 -12.05 9.44 -29.37
N ALA A 353 -11.70 8.53 -28.46
CA ALA A 353 -11.24 7.17 -28.80
C ALA A 353 -12.33 6.32 -29.47
N ILE A 354 -13.61 6.54 -29.12
CA ILE A 354 -14.77 5.88 -29.73
C ILE A 354 -15.37 6.66 -30.91
N GLU A 355 -14.71 7.75 -31.34
CA GLU A 355 -15.17 8.61 -32.45
C GLU A 355 -16.58 9.19 -32.19
N HIS A 356 -16.90 9.46 -30.93
CA HIS A 356 -18.20 9.94 -30.44
C HIS A 356 -19.40 8.99 -30.72
N ASP A 357 -19.15 7.74 -31.15
CA ASP A 357 -20.19 6.74 -31.39
C ASP A 357 -20.57 6.01 -30.08
N ILE A 358 -21.46 6.62 -29.31
CA ILE A 358 -21.95 6.08 -28.03
C ILE A 358 -22.95 4.93 -28.26
N ASP A 359 -23.76 5.00 -29.32
CA ASP A 359 -24.84 4.04 -29.58
C ASP A 359 -24.31 2.62 -29.85
N SER A 360 -23.19 2.54 -30.56
CA SER A 360 -22.49 1.28 -30.83
C SER A 360 -21.37 1.00 -29.82
N SER A 361 -21.39 1.61 -28.64
CA SER A 361 -20.37 1.42 -27.60
C SER A 361 -20.93 0.70 -26.37
N VAL A 362 -20.24 -0.37 -25.95
CA VAL A 362 -20.55 -1.09 -24.71
C VAL A 362 -19.49 -0.78 -23.66
N PHE A 363 -19.91 -0.20 -22.54
CA PHE A 363 -19.05 0.22 -21.44
C PHE A 363 -18.97 -0.87 -20.37
N SER A 364 -17.75 -1.21 -19.95
CA SER A 364 -17.48 -2.20 -18.91
C SER A 364 -16.19 -1.90 -18.14
N PHE A 365 -15.79 -2.79 -17.25
CA PHE A 365 -14.57 -2.67 -16.43
C PHE A 365 -13.88 -4.01 -16.21
N ILE A 366 -12.60 -3.97 -15.88
CA ILE A 366 -11.82 -5.14 -15.45
C ILE A 366 -11.95 -5.28 -13.91
N PRO A 367 -12.54 -6.37 -13.40
CA PRO A 367 -12.75 -6.51 -11.95
C PRO A 367 -11.46 -6.73 -11.15
N ASN A 368 -11.37 -6.28 -9.89
CA ASN A 368 -12.43 -5.67 -9.08
C ASN A 368 -12.19 -4.18 -8.76
N THR A 369 -10.94 -3.71 -8.70
CA THR A 369 -10.61 -2.38 -8.16
C THR A 369 -11.10 -1.23 -9.04
N ALA A 370 -11.17 -1.44 -10.36
CA ALA A 370 -11.60 -0.43 -11.33
C ALA A 370 -13.10 -0.09 -11.26
N GLU A 371 -13.91 -0.83 -10.48
CA GLU A 371 -15.36 -0.68 -10.40
C GLU A 371 -15.80 0.75 -9.99
N THR A 372 -15.15 1.35 -9.00
CA THR A 372 -15.50 2.72 -8.57
C THR A 372 -15.18 3.75 -9.66
N SER A 373 -14.02 3.64 -10.30
CA SER A 373 -13.66 4.50 -11.43
C SER A 373 -14.59 4.28 -12.62
N PHE A 374 -15.05 3.06 -12.84
CA PHE A 374 -16.06 2.76 -13.86
C PHE A 374 -17.38 3.49 -13.61
N TYR A 375 -17.90 3.46 -12.38
CA TYR A 375 -19.10 4.23 -12.05
C TYR A 375 -18.90 5.74 -12.23
N GLY A 376 -17.70 6.24 -11.97
CA GLY A 376 -17.30 7.60 -12.32
C GLY A 376 -17.43 7.91 -13.81
N LEU A 377 -16.88 7.02 -14.66
CA LEU A 377 -16.95 7.12 -16.10
C LEU A 377 -18.40 7.08 -16.59
N VAL A 378 -19.20 6.12 -16.14
CA VAL A 378 -20.62 5.98 -16.51
C VAL A 378 -21.40 7.25 -16.16
N ARG A 379 -21.24 7.76 -14.93
CA ARG A 379 -21.90 9.01 -14.50
C ARG A 379 -21.51 10.19 -15.40
N GLY A 380 -20.23 10.27 -15.78
CA GLY A 380 -19.74 11.30 -16.70
C GLY A 380 -20.33 11.16 -18.10
N MET A 381 -20.43 9.93 -18.63
CA MET A 381 -21.07 9.64 -19.92
C MET A 381 -22.56 9.97 -19.90
N GLU A 382 -23.29 9.59 -18.85
CA GLU A 382 -24.70 9.95 -18.67
C GLU A 382 -24.90 11.46 -18.66
N LYS A 383 -24.02 12.21 -17.98
CA LYS A 383 -24.07 13.67 -17.97
C LYS A 383 -23.86 14.25 -19.37
N HIS A 384 -22.93 13.70 -20.16
CA HIS A 384 -22.71 14.09 -21.54
C HIS A 384 -23.95 13.82 -22.41
N VAL A 385 -24.51 12.61 -22.35
CA VAL A 385 -25.72 12.23 -23.08
C VAL A 385 -26.90 13.12 -22.67
N ASN A 386 -27.09 13.39 -21.38
CA ASN A 386 -28.17 14.25 -20.88
C ASN A 386 -28.08 15.68 -21.41
N GLN A 387 -26.88 16.22 -21.64
CA GLN A 387 -26.74 17.54 -22.29
C GLN A 387 -27.27 17.50 -23.73
N SER A 388 -26.96 16.44 -24.49
CA SER A 388 -27.50 16.23 -25.84
C SER A 388 -29.03 16.09 -25.81
N LYS A 389 -29.57 15.28 -24.90
CA LYS A 389 -31.03 15.11 -24.72
C LYS A 389 -31.75 16.43 -24.48
N ILE A 390 -31.22 17.27 -23.59
CA ILE A 390 -31.82 18.58 -23.28
C ILE A 390 -31.92 19.43 -24.55
N GLN A 391 -30.84 19.51 -25.35
CA GLN A 391 -30.87 20.29 -26.60
C GLN A 391 -31.85 19.74 -27.61
N ARG A 392 -31.94 18.41 -27.74
CA ARG A 392 -32.88 17.75 -28.66
C ARG A 392 -34.32 17.97 -28.24
N ILE A 393 -34.65 17.85 -26.96
CA ILE A 393 -36.00 18.12 -26.43
C ILE A 393 -36.39 19.57 -26.65
N LEU A 394 -35.50 20.53 -26.37
CA LEU A 394 -35.75 21.95 -26.65
C LEU A 394 -35.97 22.21 -28.14
N GLY A 395 -35.29 21.45 -29.01
CA GLY A 395 -35.44 21.52 -30.46
C GLY A 395 -36.80 21.05 -31.00
N LEU A 396 -37.58 20.29 -30.22
CA LEU A 396 -38.91 19.80 -30.63
C LEU A 396 -40.02 20.87 -30.58
N GLY A 397 -39.74 22.05 -30.01
CA GLY A 397 -40.69 23.16 -29.95
C GLY A 397 -41.70 23.09 -28.80
N THR A 398 -42.82 23.79 -28.93
CA THR A 398 -43.76 24.05 -27.81
C THR A 398 -44.79 22.95 -27.55
N ASN A 399 -44.99 22.01 -28.48
CA ASN A 399 -45.93 20.90 -28.34
C ASN A 399 -45.35 19.61 -28.94
N PRO A 400 -44.27 19.08 -28.34
CA PRO A 400 -43.56 17.92 -28.87
C PRO A 400 -44.43 16.65 -28.76
N ASP A 401 -44.23 15.71 -29.69
CA ASP A 401 -44.86 14.38 -29.61
C ASP A 401 -44.34 13.65 -28.35
N PRO A 402 -45.23 13.20 -27.44
CA PRO A 402 -44.83 12.44 -26.26
C PRO A 402 -43.95 11.21 -26.57
N ASP A 403 -44.17 10.53 -27.70
CA ASP A 403 -43.39 9.35 -28.07
C ASP A 403 -41.95 9.73 -28.50
N GLU A 404 -41.77 10.87 -29.17
CA GLU A 404 -40.44 11.40 -29.51
C GLU A 404 -39.68 11.85 -28.26
N VAL A 405 -40.36 12.53 -27.33
CA VAL A 405 -39.76 12.92 -26.05
C VAL A 405 -39.34 11.69 -25.26
N LYS A 406 -40.20 10.66 -25.21
CA LYS A 406 -39.91 9.41 -24.53
C LYS A 406 -38.69 8.70 -25.13
N ALA A 407 -38.61 8.61 -26.46
CA ALA A 407 -37.46 8.01 -27.14
C ALA A 407 -36.14 8.70 -26.76
N ILE A 408 -36.12 10.04 -26.71
CA ILE A 408 -34.93 10.81 -26.28
C ILE A 408 -34.59 10.53 -24.81
N LEU A 409 -35.59 10.45 -23.93
CA LEU A 409 -35.36 10.23 -22.50
C LEU A 409 -34.80 8.82 -22.22
N GLU A 410 -35.18 7.83 -23.01
CA GLU A 410 -34.77 6.42 -22.87
C GLU A 410 -33.33 6.16 -23.34
N GLU A 411 -32.70 7.06 -24.11
CA GLU A 411 -31.31 6.89 -24.56
C GLU A 411 -30.32 6.87 -23.39
N GLN A 412 -29.51 5.82 -23.25
CA GLN A 412 -28.55 5.73 -22.16
C GLN A 412 -27.27 5.05 -22.66
N PRO A 413 -26.09 5.36 -22.08
CA PRO A 413 -24.89 4.59 -22.36
C PRO A 413 -25.13 3.10 -22.07
N ARG A 414 -24.80 2.22 -23.02
CA ARG A 414 -24.95 0.77 -22.83
C ARG A 414 -23.87 0.27 -21.87
N VAL A 415 -24.27 -0.09 -20.66
CA VAL A 415 -23.39 -0.56 -19.59
C VAL A 415 -23.62 -2.04 -19.35
N GLU A 416 -22.56 -2.84 -19.47
CA GLU A 416 -22.62 -4.29 -19.27
C GLU A 416 -21.50 -4.78 -18.38
N LYS A 417 -21.78 -5.81 -17.57
CA LYS A 417 -20.74 -6.52 -16.82
C LYS A 417 -20.17 -7.63 -17.69
N ILE A 418 -19.12 -7.32 -18.44
CA ILE A 418 -18.57 -8.23 -19.44
C ILE A 418 -17.53 -9.15 -18.81
N ALA A 419 -16.47 -8.58 -18.23
CA ALA A 419 -15.42 -9.38 -17.61
C ALA A 419 -15.87 -9.85 -16.21
N LEU A 420 -15.79 -11.16 -15.99
CA LEU A 420 -16.05 -11.82 -14.71
C LEU A 420 -14.75 -12.47 -14.25
N LYS A 421 -14.45 -12.36 -12.96
CA LYS A 421 -13.25 -12.97 -12.37
C LYS A 421 -13.63 -14.20 -11.57
N ASP A 422 -13.14 -15.38 -11.96
CA ASP A 422 -13.27 -16.58 -11.15
C ASP A 422 -12.16 -16.61 -10.09
N ALA A 423 -12.53 -16.33 -8.84
CA ALA A 423 -11.60 -16.23 -7.73
C ALA A 423 -11.03 -17.59 -7.25
N LYS A 424 -11.49 -18.73 -7.79
CA LYS A 424 -11.15 -20.07 -7.26
C LYS A 424 -10.05 -20.82 -8.02
N LEU A 425 -9.66 -20.38 -9.22
CA LEU A 425 -8.57 -20.99 -9.99
C LEU A 425 -7.20 -20.56 -9.41
N ARG A 426 -6.73 -21.27 -8.39
CA ARG A 426 -5.31 -21.27 -8.01
C ARG A 426 -4.60 -22.32 -8.85
N THR A 427 -3.56 -21.93 -9.59
CA THR A 427 -2.78 -22.85 -10.42
C THR A 427 -2.15 -23.93 -9.53
N PHE A 428 -2.72 -25.13 -9.55
CA PHE A 428 -2.08 -26.32 -9.00
C PHE A 428 -0.95 -26.73 -9.94
N ILE A 429 0.24 -26.91 -9.37
CA ILE A 429 1.48 -27.48 -9.95
C ILE A 429 1.35 -27.80 -11.45
N ALA A 430 1.73 -26.84 -12.30
CA ALA A 430 1.76 -26.98 -13.74
C ALA A 430 3.04 -26.33 -14.28
N ASP A 431 3.64 -26.95 -15.30
CA ASP A 431 4.79 -26.41 -16.04
C ASP A 431 4.49 -24.97 -16.52
N ASP A 432 5.52 -24.14 -16.68
CA ASP A 432 5.36 -22.69 -16.96
C ASP A 432 4.44 -22.40 -18.17
N GLY A 433 4.41 -23.29 -19.17
CA GLY A 433 3.50 -23.19 -20.32
C GLY A 433 2.02 -23.46 -20.02
N ALA A 434 1.70 -24.36 -19.09
CA ALA A 434 0.32 -24.66 -18.67
C ALA A 434 -0.22 -23.63 -17.66
N ARG A 435 0.68 -22.87 -17.03
CA ARG A 435 0.35 -21.80 -16.07
C ARG A 435 -0.24 -20.57 -16.77
N ASP A 436 0.33 -20.17 -17.90
CA ASP A 436 -0.17 -19.07 -18.72
C ASP A 436 -1.58 -19.36 -19.26
N ASP A 437 -1.86 -20.61 -19.65
CA ASP A 437 -3.16 -21.05 -20.15
C ASP A 437 -4.24 -21.04 -19.06
N LEU A 438 -3.91 -21.54 -17.86
CA LEU A 438 -4.80 -21.49 -16.69
C LEU A 438 -5.09 -20.05 -16.21
N VAL A 439 -4.13 -19.13 -16.34
CA VAL A 439 -4.33 -17.69 -16.06
C VAL A 439 -5.24 -17.04 -17.10
N ALA A 440 -5.16 -17.48 -18.37
CA ALA A 440 -6.08 -17.02 -19.41
C ALA A 440 -7.54 -17.40 -19.12
N HIS A 441 -7.76 -18.50 -18.39
CA HIS A 441 -9.07 -18.97 -17.90
C HIS A 441 -9.51 -18.38 -16.55
N ALA A 442 -8.73 -17.49 -15.93
CA ALA A 442 -9.13 -16.83 -14.69
C ALA A 442 -10.26 -15.79 -14.89
N TYR A 443 -10.53 -15.43 -16.15
CA TYR A 443 -11.63 -14.58 -16.55
C TYR A 443 -12.64 -15.37 -17.36
N ASP A 444 -13.89 -15.00 -17.18
CA ASP A 444 -15.00 -15.38 -18.04
C ASP A 444 -15.64 -14.12 -18.61
N ILE A 445 -16.45 -14.29 -19.65
CA ILE A 445 -17.13 -13.19 -20.33
C ILE A 445 -18.63 -13.44 -20.41
N THR A 446 -19.40 -12.37 -20.30
CA THR A 446 -20.84 -12.42 -20.57
C THR A 446 -21.06 -12.45 -22.08
N TYR A 447 -21.48 -13.59 -22.62
CA TYR A 447 -21.78 -13.74 -24.05
C TYR A 447 -23.10 -13.05 -24.43
N GLY A 448 -23.18 -12.54 -25.66
CA GLY A 448 -24.40 -11.91 -26.21
C GLY A 448 -24.60 -10.44 -25.83
N THR A 449 -23.65 -9.82 -25.12
CA THR A 449 -23.72 -8.40 -24.74
C THR A 449 -23.18 -7.43 -25.80
N VAL A 450 -22.58 -7.97 -26.87
CA VAL A 450 -21.88 -7.22 -27.93
C VAL A 450 -22.34 -7.73 -29.28
N GLU A 451 -22.75 -6.82 -30.16
CA GLU A 451 -23.07 -7.11 -31.56
C GLU A 451 -21.79 -7.25 -32.39
N ARG A 452 -21.58 -8.46 -32.92
CA ARG A 452 -20.35 -8.82 -33.63
C ARG A 452 -20.11 -7.92 -34.85
N GLY A 453 -18.91 -7.35 -34.95
CA GLY A 453 -18.47 -6.51 -36.06
C GLY A 453 -19.07 -5.11 -36.11
N GLN A 454 -19.99 -4.78 -35.19
CA GLN A 454 -20.66 -3.47 -35.12
C GLN A 454 -20.25 -2.72 -33.86
N ASP A 455 -20.41 -3.36 -32.70
CA ASP A 455 -20.14 -2.73 -31.42
C ASP A 455 -18.64 -2.58 -31.17
N GLN A 456 -18.27 -1.48 -30.53
CA GLN A 456 -16.98 -1.30 -29.88
C GLN A 456 -17.12 -1.45 -28.35
N MET A 457 -16.06 -1.88 -27.70
CA MET A 457 -16.03 -2.07 -26.25
C MET A 457 -15.14 -1.04 -25.59
N VAL A 458 -15.62 -0.41 -24.53
CA VAL A 458 -14.82 0.48 -23.67
C VAL A 458 -14.67 -0.19 -22.32
N VAL A 459 -13.44 -0.55 -21.96
CA VAL A 459 -13.17 -1.29 -20.72
C VAL A 459 -12.16 -0.53 -19.87
N ILE A 460 -12.56 -0.11 -18.67
CA ILE A 460 -11.67 0.57 -17.74
C ILE A 460 -10.90 -0.41 -16.85
N ASP A 461 -9.61 -0.16 -16.66
CA ASP A 461 -8.73 -0.79 -15.68
C ASP A 461 -8.14 0.26 -14.73
N ASP A 462 -7.64 -0.19 -13.59
CA ASP A 462 -7.02 0.72 -12.62
C ASP A 462 -5.71 1.32 -13.17
N SER A 463 -4.82 0.47 -13.68
CA SER A 463 -3.48 0.83 -14.13
C SER A 463 -2.90 -0.24 -15.06
N ILE A 464 -1.89 0.13 -15.85
CA ILE A 464 -1.15 -0.80 -16.73
C ILE A 464 0.35 -0.67 -16.44
N VAL A 465 0.96 -1.74 -15.94
CA VAL A 465 2.38 -1.77 -15.54
C VAL A 465 3.25 -2.40 -16.62
N ARG A 466 3.22 -3.73 -16.75
CA ARG A 466 3.96 -4.50 -17.77
C ARG A 466 3.06 -4.81 -18.97
N GLY A 467 1.74 -4.81 -18.75
CA GLY A 467 0.72 -5.11 -19.75
C GLY A 467 0.67 -6.58 -20.18
N THR A 468 1.44 -7.47 -19.55
CA THR A 468 1.52 -8.87 -19.96
C THR A 468 0.19 -9.57 -19.79
N THR A 469 -0.50 -9.30 -18.69
CA THR A 469 -1.80 -9.92 -18.45
C THR A 469 -2.91 -9.34 -19.33
N LEU A 470 -2.86 -8.05 -19.64
CA LEU A 470 -3.75 -7.40 -20.60
C LEU A 470 -3.59 -8.06 -21.99
N LYS A 471 -2.34 -8.18 -22.46
CA LYS A 471 -1.97 -8.81 -23.74
C LYS A 471 -2.31 -10.30 -23.81
N ARG A 472 -1.98 -11.08 -22.78
CA ARG A 472 -2.06 -12.55 -22.81
C ARG A 472 -3.45 -13.10 -22.48
N SER A 473 -4.28 -12.38 -21.74
CA SER A 473 -5.56 -12.89 -21.25
C SER A 473 -6.72 -11.97 -21.59
N ILE A 474 -6.69 -10.72 -21.14
CA ILE A 474 -7.88 -9.85 -21.16
C ILE A 474 -8.26 -9.45 -22.59
N LEU A 475 -7.32 -8.98 -23.42
CA LEU A 475 -7.63 -8.60 -24.80
C LEU A 475 -8.16 -9.80 -25.61
N ARG A 476 -7.51 -10.96 -25.48
CA ARG A 476 -7.92 -12.19 -26.17
C ARG A 476 -9.31 -12.67 -25.78
N ILE A 477 -9.67 -12.57 -24.49
CA ILE A 477 -10.99 -13.04 -24.05
C ILE A 477 -12.10 -12.08 -24.49
N LEU A 478 -11.85 -10.76 -24.46
CA LEU A 478 -12.81 -9.76 -24.95
C LEU A 478 -13.02 -9.88 -26.47
N ASP A 479 -11.96 -10.15 -27.23
CA ASP A 479 -12.02 -10.34 -28.70
C ASP A 479 -12.94 -11.50 -29.13
N ARG A 480 -13.17 -12.50 -28.26
CA ARG A 480 -14.11 -13.60 -28.54
C ARG A 480 -15.55 -13.12 -28.77
N LEU A 481 -15.92 -11.99 -28.18
CA LEU A 481 -17.22 -11.35 -28.40
C LEU A 481 -17.33 -10.74 -29.81
N GLY A 482 -16.22 -10.61 -30.54
CA GLY A 482 -16.15 -10.07 -31.89
C GLY A 482 -16.47 -8.57 -32.00
N PRO A 483 -16.03 -7.68 -31.09
CA PRO A 483 -16.21 -6.25 -31.27
C PRO A 483 -15.41 -5.74 -32.49
N ARG A 484 -15.81 -4.62 -33.09
CA ARG A 484 -14.99 -3.96 -34.12
C ARG A 484 -13.73 -3.31 -33.55
N ARG A 485 -13.82 -2.83 -32.29
CA ARG A 485 -12.75 -2.15 -31.57
C ARG A 485 -12.85 -2.42 -30.06
N ILE A 486 -11.71 -2.52 -29.40
CA ILE A 486 -11.57 -2.57 -27.94
C ILE A 486 -10.75 -1.34 -27.50
N VAL A 487 -11.37 -0.47 -26.73
CA VAL A 487 -10.75 0.68 -26.08
C VAL A 487 -10.51 0.34 -24.61
N VAL A 488 -9.24 0.14 -24.24
CA VAL A 488 -8.83 -0.06 -22.84
C VAL A 488 -8.50 1.31 -22.24
N VAL A 489 -9.10 1.61 -21.10
CA VAL A 489 -8.96 2.90 -20.41
C VAL A 489 -8.24 2.69 -19.10
N SER A 490 -7.03 3.22 -18.93
CA SER A 490 -6.33 3.20 -17.64
C SER A 490 -6.74 4.42 -16.81
N SER A 491 -7.24 4.19 -15.59
CA SER A 491 -7.54 5.28 -14.64
C SER A 491 -6.30 5.96 -14.06
N ALA A 492 -5.13 5.33 -14.23
CA ALA A 492 -3.82 5.88 -13.93
C ALA A 492 -3.11 6.41 -15.19
N PRO A 493 -2.21 7.40 -15.04
CA PRO A 493 -1.21 7.71 -16.05
C PRO A 493 -0.25 6.56 -16.34
N GLU A 494 0.56 6.73 -17.38
CA GLU A 494 1.60 5.79 -17.77
C GLU A 494 2.66 5.63 -16.66
N ILE A 495 2.86 4.39 -16.20
CA ILE A 495 3.90 4.07 -15.20
C ILE A 495 5.26 4.02 -15.91
N ARG A 496 6.07 5.05 -15.67
CA ARG A 496 7.34 5.35 -16.36
C ARG A 496 8.58 5.10 -15.51
N TYR A 497 8.47 5.21 -14.18
CA TYR A 497 9.61 5.11 -13.26
C TYR A 497 9.36 4.07 -12.16
N PRO A 498 10.44 3.48 -11.61
CA PRO A 498 10.31 2.53 -10.52
C PRO A 498 9.82 3.19 -9.23
N ASP A 499 9.08 2.43 -8.43
CA ASP A 499 8.77 2.80 -7.05
C ASP A 499 9.84 2.24 -6.10
N CYS A 500 10.29 3.08 -5.18
CA CYS A 500 11.27 2.76 -4.15
C CYS A 500 10.77 3.07 -2.74
N TYR A 501 9.47 3.28 -2.56
CA TYR A 501 8.91 3.60 -1.25
C TYR A 501 8.11 2.46 -0.67
N GLY A 502 7.93 1.36 -1.42
CA GLY A 502 7.40 0.09 -0.91
C GLY A 502 6.30 -0.51 -1.79
N ILE A 503 6.23 -0.14 -3.07
CA ILE A 503 5.48 -0.85 -4.11
C ILE A 503 6.46 -1.65 -4.97
N ASP A 504 6.13 -2.90 -5.34
CA ASP A 504 6.99 -3.73 -6.18
C ASP A 504 6.97 -3.32 -7.67
N MET A 505 7.59 -2.18 -7.95
CA MET A 505 7.87 -1.64 -9.28
C MET A 505 9.37 -1.37 -9.40
N ALA A 506 10.20 -2.41 -9.29
CA ALA A 506 11.65 -2.22 -9.15
C ALA A 506 12.45 -2.19 -10.45
N ARG A 507 11.92 -2.73 -11.56
CA ARG A 507 12.65 -2.91 -12.81
C ARG A 507 12.06 -2.06 -13.93
N MET A 508 12.79 -1.03 -14.34
CA MET A 508 12.35 -0.09 -15.37
C MET A 508 12.07 -0.78 -16.73
N GLY A 509 12.88 -1.78 -17.10
CA GLY A 509 12.69 -2.56 -18.32
C GLY A 509 11.38 -3.37 -18.38
N ASP A 510 10.73 -3.61 -17.24
CA ASP A 510 9.47 -4.36 -17.18
C ASP A 510 8.25 -3.48 -17.51
N PHE A 511 8.39 -2.14 -17.52
CA PHE A 511 7.27 -1.23 -17.74
C PHE A 511 6.97 -1.06 -19.23
N VAL A 512 5.71 -1.24 -19.62
CA VAL A 512 5.29 -1.13 -21.02
C VAL A 512 5.49 0.29 -21.55
N ALA A 513 5.28 1.32 -20.72
CA ALA A 513 5.50 2.71 -21.11
C ALA A 513 6.98 3.00 -21.39
N PHE A 514 7.89 2.43 -20.58
CA PHE A 514 9.32 2.53 -20.84
C PHE A 514 9.72 1.80 -22.13
N GLN A 515 9.21 0.58 -22.34
CA GLN A 515 9.46 -0.17 -23.58
C GLN A 515 8.98 0.60 -24.82
N ALA A 516 7.78 1.20 -24.74
CA ALA A 516 7.21 2.04 -25.79
C ALA A 516 8.10 3.27 -26.08
N ALA A 517 8.52 4.00 -25.03
CA ALA A 517 9.38 5.16 -25.17
C ALA A 517 10.72 4.80 -25.85
N ILE A 518 11.36 3.71 -25.42
CA ILE A 518 12.61 3.25 -26.02
C ILE A 518 12.41 2.81 -27.48
N ALA A 519 11.31 2.13 -27.80
CA ALA A 519 11.00 1.72 -29.17
C ALA A 519 10.80 2.93 -30.09
N LEU A 520 10.04 3.93 -29.65
CA LEU A 520 9.83 5.18 -30.39
C LEU A 520 11.14 5.92 -30.66
N HIS A 521 12.04 6.01 -29.66
CA HIS A 521 13.34 6.63 -29.87
C HIS A 521 14.21 5.89 -30.88
N ARG A 522 14.17 4.55 -30.89
CA ARG A 522 14.89 3.74 -31.89
C ARG A 522 14.32 3.94 -33.28
N GLU A 523 13.00 3.95 -33.43
CA GLU A 523 12.30 4.16 -34.70
C GLU A 523 12.54 5.56 -35.28
N ARG A 524 12.63 6.58 -34.41
CA ARG A 524 12.92 7.96 -34.79
C ARG A 524 14.42 8.26 -35.00
N GLY A 525 15.30 7.28 -34.78
CA GLY A 525 16.75 7.48 -34.90
C GLY A 525 17.40 8.25 -33.74
N ASN A 526 16.70 8.44 -32.62
CA ASN A 526 17.15 9.16 -31.43
C ASN A 526 18.04 8.32 -30.49
N GLY A 527 18.79 7.35 -31.02
CA GLY A 527 19.63 6.45 -30.22
C GLY A 527 20.71 7.18 -29.40
N SER A 528 21.19 8.34 -29.87
CA SER A 528 22.14 9.19 -29.16
C SER A 528 21.58 9.77 -27.86
N LEU A 529 20.27 10.03 -27.78
CA LEU A 529 19.62 10.49 -26.55
C LEU A 529 19.68 9.41 -25.47
N ILE A 530 19.38 8.15 -25.81
CA ILE A 530 19.43 7.03 -24.88
C ILE A 530 20.84 6.87 -24.30
N GLU A 531 21.86 6.97 -25.16
CA GLU A 531 23.25 6.87 -24.73
C GLU A 531 23.68 8.06 -23.88
N LYS A 532 23.25 9.28 -24.21
CA LYS A 532 23.49 10.47 -23.39
C LYS A 532 22.89 10.30 -21.99
N VAL A 533 21.60 9.93 -21.90
CA VAL A 533 20.93 9.70 -20.61
C VAL A 533 21.64 8.63 -19.79
N TYR A 534 22.15 7.58 -20.43
CA TYR A 534 22.94 6.56 -19.74
C TYR A 534 24.22 7.13 -19.10
N GLN A 535 24.99 7.94 -19.83
CA GLN A 535 26.19 8.57 -19.31
C GLN A 535 25.87 9.58 -18.19
N ASP A 536 24.81 10.38 -18.38
CA ASP A 536 24.35 11.34 -17.38
C ASP A 536 23.92 10.62 -16.08
N CYS A 537 23.17 9.50 -16.18
CA CYS A 537 22.81 8.68 -15.03
C CYS A 537 24.03 8.12 -14.30
N LYS A 538 25.06 7.66 -15.02
CA LYS A 538 26.31 7.18 -14.40
C LYS A 538 27.03 8.29 -13.66
N ALA A 539 27.12 9.48 -14.26
CA ALA A 539 27.73 10.63 -13.61
C ALA A 539 26.99 11.06 -12.33
N GLU A 540 25.66 10.97 -12.29
CA GLU A 540 24.90 11.19 -11.05
C GLU A 540 25.22 10.15 -9.98
N LEU A 541 25.35 8.87 -10.34
CA LEU A 541 25.63 7.81 -9.37
C LEU A 541 27.01 7.93 -8.69
N GLU A 542 27.93 8.72 -9.25
CA GLU A 542 29.23 9.05 -8.64
C GLU A 542 29.16 10.21 -7.63
N LYS A 543 28.09 11.00 -7.63
CA LYS A 543 27.89 12.11 -6.69
C LYS A 543 27.42 11.61 -5.32
N PRO A 544 27.63 12.38 -4.23
CA PRO A 544 26.96 12.14 -2.95
C PRO A 544 25.45 12.00 -3.13
N TYR A 545 24.82 11.03 -2.45
CA TYR A 545 23.42 10.67 -2.73
C TYR A 545 22.45 11.84 -2.55
N GLU A 546 22.71 12.77 -1.61
CA GLU A 546 21.89 13.97 -1.38
C GLU A 546 21.90 14.96 -2.56
N GLN A 547 22.90 14.87 -3.45
CA GLN A 547 23.09 15.77 -4.59
C GLN A 547 22.64 15.14 -5.92
N GLN A 548 22.14 13.90 -5.90
CA GLN A 548 21.74 13.20 -7.10
C GLN A 548 20.39 13.70 -7.61
N GLU A 549 20.34 13.98 -8.91
CA GLU A 549 19.12 14.37 -9.63
C GLU A 549 18.69 13.25 -10.58
N ASN A 550 17.39 13.12 -10.85
CA ASN A 550 16.89 12.15 -11.84
C ASN A 550 17.23 12.61 -13.27
N LYS A 551 18.07 11.86 -13.99
CA LYS A 551 18.45 12.16 -15.39
C LYS A 551 17.69 11.36 -16.43
N VAL A 552 16.69 10.58 -16.03
CA VAL A 552 15.90 9.73 -16.94
C VAL A 552 14.75 10.50 -17.60
N GLN A 553 14.32 11.64 -17.04
CA GLN A 553 13.22 12.47 -17.57
C GLN A 553 13.27 12.79 -19.08
N PRO A 554 14.43 13.12 -19.68
CA PRO A 554 14.53 13.42 -21.11
C PRO A 554 14.05 12.30 -22.04
N ILE A 555 14.02 11.04 -21.58
CA ILE A 555 13.48 9.90 -22.35
C ILE A 555 11.99 10.10 -22.66
N TYR A 556 11.25 10.77 -21.79
CA TYR A 556 9.80 10.93 -21.91
C TYR A 556 9.40 12.34 -22.37
N GLU A 557 10.14 13.39 -21.98
CA GLU A 557 9.82 14.79 -22.30
C GLU A 557 9.74 15.09 -23.81
N SER A 558 10.43 14.30 -24.62
CA SER A 558 10.48 14.45 -26.08
C SER A 558 9.40 13.66 -26.83
N LEU A 559 8.52 12.96 -26.11
CA LEU A 559 7.44 12.15 -26.66
C LEU A 559 6.08 12.73 -26.24
N SER A 560 5.09 12.68 -27.14
CA SER A 560 3.71 13.01 -26.76
C SER A 560 3.07 11.82 -26.02
N GLU A 561 2.07 12.12 -25.19
CA GLU A 561 1.26 11.06 -24.55
C GLU A 561 0.53 10.20 -25.60
N GLU A 562 0.10 10.81 -26.71
CA GLU A 562 -0.56 10.11 -27.82
C GLU A 562 0.38 9.13 -28.53
N ASP A 563 1.61 9.54 -28.82
CA ASP A 563 2.63 8.69 -29.44
C ASP A 563 2.92 7.47 -28.55
N THR A 564 3.07 7.71 -27.26
CA THR A 564 3.41 6.65 -26.29
C THR A 564 2.24 5.70 -26.11
N ALA A 565 1.01 6.21 -25.95
CA ALA A 565 -0.21 5.40 -25.85
C ALA A 565 -0.47 4.57 -27.11
N ALA A 566 -0.25 5.14 -28.30
CA ALA A 566 -0.36 4.42 -29.57
C ALA A 566 0.67 3.29 -29.65
N LYS A 567 1.93 3.56 -29.26
CA LYS A 567 2.97 2.52 -29.24
C LYS A 567 2.69 1.43 -28.19
N ILE A 568 2.16 1.78 -27.03
CA ILE A 568 1.70 0.80 -26.03
C ILE A 568 0.58 -0.07 -26.61
N SER A 569 -0.38 0.53 -27.32
CA SER A 569 -1.47 -0.19 -27.99
C SER A 569 -0.90 -1.22 -28.97
N GLU A 570 0.05 -0.81 -29.83
CA GLU A 570 0.75 -1.71 -30.75
C GLU A 570 1.46 -2.86 -30.01
N LEU A 571 2.27 -2.54 -28.99
CA LEU A 571 3.05 -3.53 -28.24
C LEU A 571 2.18 -4.55 -27.50
N LEU A 572 1.01 -4.13 -27.02
CA LEU A 572 0.11 -4.97 -26.24
C LEU A 572 -0.93 -5.72 -27.09
N THR A 573 -1.12 -5.35 -28.36
CA THR A 573 -2.04 -6.04 -29.27
C THR A 573 -1.48 -7.42 -29.66
N PRO A 574 -2.19 -8.52 -29.37
CA PRO A 574 -1.83 -9.83 -29.90
C PRO A 574 -1.95 -9.89 -31.43
N ALA A 575 -1.06 -10.63 -32.09
CA ALA A 575 -1.02 -10.71 -33.56
C ALA A 575 -2.26 -11.37 -34.19
N ASP A 576 -3.02 -12.14 -33.40
CA ASP A 576 -4.21 -12.89 -33.81
C ASP A 576 -5.54 -12.18 -33.47
N MET A 577 -5.50 -10.91 -33.07
CA MET A 577 -6.70 -10.11 -32.77
C MET A 577 -7.56 -9.84 -34.01
N GLY A 578 -8.87 -9.98 -33.87
CA GLY A 578 -9.85 -9.52 -34.85
C GLY A 578 -10.22 -8.03 -34.70
N ALA A 579 -10.31 -7.54 -33.46
CA ALA A 579 -10.66 -6.16 -33.16
C ALA A 579 -9.46 -5.19 -33.22
N GLU A 580 -9.71 -3.94 -33.60
CA GLU A 580 -8.76 -2.84 -33.38
C GLU A 580 -8.58 -2.61 -31.88
N VAL A 581 -7.35 -2.48 -31.39
CA VAL A 581 -7.08 -2.19 -29.96
C VAL A 581 -6.56 -0.76 -29.82
N ARG A 582 -7.21 0.01 -28.95
CA ARG A 582 -6.74 1.33 -28.50
C ARG A 582 -6.59 1.33 -26.99
N ILE A 583 -5.47 1.83 -26.48
CA ILE A 583 -5.21 1.97 -25.06
C ILE A 583 -5.04 3.45 -24.77
N ILE A 584 -5.86 3.97 -23.86
CA ILE A 584 -5.78 5.37 -23.41
C ILE A 584 -5.47 5.42 -21.92
N PHE A 585 -4.74 6.46 -21.52
CA PHE A 585 -4.32 6.67 -20.14
C PHE A 585 -4.95 7.93 -19.57
N GLN A 586 -5.09 7.98 -18.24
CA GLN A 586 -5.32 9.22 -17.54
C GLN A 586 -4.11 10.15 -17.71
N SER A 587 -4.33 11.45 -17.80
CA SER A 587 -3.23 12.43 -17.81
C SER A 587 -2.76 12.73 -16.38
N VAL A 588 -1.51 13.15 -16.20
CA VAL A 588 -1.03 13.59 -14.88
C VAL A 588 -1.84 14.78 -14.36
N ALA A 589 -2.24 15.69 -15.24
CA ALA A 589 -3.10 16.83 -14.89
C ALA A 589 -4.50 16.37 -14.42
N GLY A 590 -5.11 15.42 -15.12
CA GLY A 590 -6.40 14.85 -14.75
C GLY A 590 -6.34 14.06 -13.43
N LEU A 591 -5.25 13.33 -13.20
CA LEU A 591 -4.97 12.68 -11.90
C LEU A 591 -4.95 13.72 -10.77
N HIS A 592 -4.20 14.79 -10.90
CA HIS A 592 -4.10 15.82 -9.86
C HIS A 592 -5.40 16.61 -9.65
N ALA A 593 -6.21 16.78 -10.71
CA ALA A 593 -7.53 17.38 -10.58
C ALA A 593 -8.50 16.46 -9.80
N ALA A 594 -8.42 15.14 -10.01
CA ALA A 594 -9.26 14.16 -9.33
C ALA A 594 -8.81 13.87 -7.88
N ILE A 595 -7.50 13.93 -7.61
CA ILE A 595 -6.88 13.57 -6.32
C ILE A 595 -5.97 14.70 -5.80
N PRO A 596 -6.51 15.89 -5.49
CA PRO A 596 -5.70 17.09 -5.25
C PRO A 596 -4.80 17.01 -4.01
N GLU A 597 -5.16 16.17 -3.04
CA GLU A 597 -4.43 16.00 -1.78
C GLU A 597 -3.36 14.91 -1.83
N HIS A 598 -3.23 14.17 -2.94
CA HIS A 598 -2.26 13.08 -3.12
C HIS A 598 -1.41 13.27 -4.36
N LYS A 599 -0.45 14.17 -4.26
CA LYS A 599 0.43 14.61 -5.36
C LYS A 599 1.70 13.78 -5.53
N GLY A 600 1.88 12.69 -4.76
CA GLY A 600 3.00 11.78 -4.95
C GLY A 600 2.85 11.03 -6.27
N ASP A 601 3.55 11.47 -7.31
CA ASP A 601 3.37 11.02 -8.70
C ASP A 601 4.69 10.58 -9.38
N TRP A 602 5.74 10.30 -8.60
CA TRP A 602 7.11 10.03 -9.07
C TRP A 602 7.22 8.90 -10.10
N TYR A 603 6.36 7.88 -10.03
CA TYR A 603 6.28 6.80 -11.03
C TYR A 603 5.75 7.27 -12.38
N PHE A 604 5.05 8.41 -12.46
CA PHE A 604 4.56 9.01 -13.69
C PHE A 604 5.46 10.15 -14.18
N THR A 605 6.01 10.97 -13.27
CA THR A 605 6.72 12.22 -13.60
C THR A 605 8.23 12.15 -13.43
N GLY A 606 8.72 11.19 -12.63
CA GLY A 606 10.11 11.13 -12.21
C GLY A 606 10.48 12.15 -11.13
N ASN A 607 9.52 12.88 -10.57
CA ASN A 607 9.74 13.85 -9.50
C ASN A 607 9.69 13.15 -8.13
N PHE A 608 10.83 12.57 -7.72
CA PHE A 608 10.90 11.85 -6.45
C PHE A 608 10.92 12.82 -5.26
N PRO A 609 10.20 12.51 -4.17
CA PRO A 609 10.16 13.33 -2.96
C PRO A 609 11.46 13.26 -2.14
N THR A 610 12.32 12.29 -2.41
CA THR A 610 13.58 12.10 -1.67
C THR A 610 14.78 11.93 -2.62
N PRO A 611 16.00 12.35 -2.20
CA PRO A 611 17.23 12.10 -2.96
C PRO A 611 17.45 10.63 -3.32
N GLY A 612 17.12 9.72 -2.39
CA GLY A 612 17.22 8.29 -2.65
C GLY A 612 16.33 7.80 -3.80
N GLY A 613 15.18 8.44 -4.04
CA GLY A 613 14.33 8.12 -5.18
C GLY A 613 14.97 8.49 -6.53
N ASN A 614 15.63 9.65 -6.61
CA ASN A 614 16.39 10.06 -7.80
C ASN A 614 17.49 9.05 -8.14
N ARG A 615 18.23 8.59 -7.12
CA ARG A 615 19.24 7.54 -7.26
C ARG A 615 18.68 6.26 -7.85
N VAL A 616 17.51 5.82 -7.36
CA VAL A 616 16.86 4.60 -7.85
C VAL A 616 16.52 4.73 -9.32
N ALA A 617 15.96 5.86 -9.76
CA ALA A 617 15.64 6.08 -11.17
C ALA A 617 16.89 5.96 -12.06
N ASN A 618 17.97 6.66 -11.71
CA ASN A 618 19.24 6.63 -12.45
C ASN A 618 19.83 5.21 -12.49
N ARG A 619 19.87 4.52 -11.34
CA ARG A 619 20.42 3.18 -11.23
C ARG A 619 19.59 2.16 -12.00
N ALA A 620 18.26 2.26 -11.98
CA ALA A 620 17.38 1.38 -12.73
C ALA A 620 17.59 1.53 -14.25
N PHE A 621 17.82 2.74 -14.74
CA PHE A 621 18.14 2.98 -16.15
C PHE A 621 19.51 2.40 -16.54
N VAL A 622 20.54 2.60 -15.71
CA VAL A 622 21.87 1.99 -15.88
C VAL A 622 21.76 0.47 -15.92
N TYR A 623 21.04 -0.14 -14.98
CA TYR A 623 20.87 -1.60 -14.92
C TYR A 623 20.20 -2.14 -16.17
N TRP A 624 19.14 -1.48 -16.64
CA TRP A 624 18.50 -1.85 -17.90
C TRP A 624 19.49 -1.77 -19.09
N LYS A 625 20.25 -0.69 -19.21
CA LYS A 625 21.21 -0.49 -20.32
C LYS A 625 22.35 -1.51 -20.29
N GLU A 626 22.77 -1.93 -19.09
CA GLU A 626 23.80 -2.97 -18.87
C GLU A 626 23.25 -4.41 -18.95
N GLY A 627 21.94 -4.59 -19.18
CA GLY A 627 21.32 -5.92 -19.24
C GLY A 627 21.21 -6.62 -17.88
N ARG A 628 21.29 -5.86 -16.77
CA ARG A 628 21.19 -6.37 -15.41
C ARG A 628 19.74 -6.46 -14.95
N SER A 629 19.42 -7.53 -14.24
CA SER A 629 18.09 -7.79 -13.67
C SER A 629 17.98 -7.46 -12.17
N ASP A 630 18.98 -6.80 -11.60
CA ASP A 630 19.00 -6.44 -10.19
C ASP A 630 17.96 -5.36 -9.86
N ARG A 631 17.54 -5.26 -8.59
CA ARG A 631 16.75 -4.13 -8.11
C ARG A 631 17.64 -2.91 -7.90
N ALA A 632 17.12 -1.73 -8.20
CA ALA A 632 17.86 -0.47 -8.08
C ALA A 632 17.93 0.10 -6.65
N TYR A 633 17.37 -0.59 -5.65
CA TYR A 633 17.47 -0.28 -4.22
C TYR A 633 17.57 -1.54 -3.39
#